data_AF-U2JMR4-F1
#
_entry.id   AF-U2JMR4-F1
#
_cell.length_a   1.000
_cell.length_b   1.000
_cell.length_c   1.000
_cell.angle_alpha   90.00
_cell.angle_beta   90.00
_cell.angle_gamma   90.00
#
_symmetry.space_group_name_H-M   'P 1'
#
loop_
_entity.id
_entity.type
_entity.pdbx_description
1 polymer ?
#
loop_
_entity_poly.entity_id
_entity_poly.type
_entity_poly.pdbx_seq_one_letter_code
_entity_poly.pdbx_strand_id
1 'polypeptide(L)'
;MNPKKMEIPAPVVKGASSEFYGGDQNWSDKLRYNGCAVILASNIFYTQTNNLSESRKVVDQSEFLTFAEELKDILRPGIFGLPFMTLFAKRFGKFLKNRGMTLRSEPFVQPWTQENIETFIRTILEKKGSVAMLHWHCIPKSILSGHWVMVTGIEEKSGEKYFIISTWGMRILFPMEKVLRTKTLHRAMRGFFIERE
;
A
#
# COMPACT_ATOMS: atom_id res chain seq x y z
N MET A 1 -10.27 23.58 -9.67
CA MET A 1 -10.59 22.29 -10.32
C MET A 1 -9.63 21.26 -9.77
N ASN A 2 -10.13 20.17 -9.18
CA ASN A 2 -9.26 19.10 -8.69
C ASN A 2 -8.57 18.42 -9.89
N PRO A 3 -7.29 18.06 -9.79
CA PRO A 3 -6.59 17.45 -10.90
C PRO A 3 -7.23 16.09 -11.24
N LYS A 4 -7.43 15.85 -12.54
CA LYS A 4 -7.96 14.59 -13.09
C LYS A 4 -7.11 13.38 -12.72
N LYS A 5 -5.85 13.60 -12.35
CA LYS A 5 -4.93 12.58 -11.86
C LYS A 5 -4.13 13.12 -10.70
N MET A 6 -4.01 12.33 -9.63
CA MET A 6 -3.12 12.58 -8.51
C MET A 6 -2.44 11.26 -8.15
N GLU A 7 -1.11 11.25 -8.09
CA GLU A 7 -0.33 10.04 -7.82
C GLU A 7 0.98 10.42 -7.14
N ILE A 8 1.36 9.67 -6.11
CA ILE A 8 2.72 9.62 -5.61
C ILE A 8 3.38 8.35 -6.16
N PRO A 9 4.67 8.37 -6.51
CA PRO A 9 5.33 7.19 -7.03
C PRO A 9 5.46 6.12 -5.93
N ALA A 10 5.13 4.86 -6.25
CA ALA A 10 5.67 3.71 -5.51
C ALA A 10 7.19 3.59 -5.71
N PRO A 11 7.91 2.84 -4.86
CA PRO A 11 9.31 2.53 -5.14
C PRO A 11 9.43 1.75 -6.44
N VAL A 12 10.47 2.07 -7.23
CA VAL A 12 10.83 1.28 -8.39
C VAL A 12 11.77 0.18 -7.92
N VAL A 13 11.37 -1.07 -8.07
CA VAL A 13 12.24 -2.22 -7.74
C VAL A 13 12.87 -2.73 -9.03
N LYS A 14 14.19 -2.80 -9.12
CA LYS A 14 14.91 -3.27 -10.30
C LYS A 14 15.32 -4.72 -10.15
N GLY A 15 14.76 -5.57 -11.00
CA GLY A 15 15.22 -6.94 -11.21
C GLY A 15 16.30 -7.01 -12.28
N ALA A 16 16.69 -8.22 -12.64
CA ALA A 16 17.76 -8.46 -13.62
C ALA A 16 17.45 -7.92 -15.03
N SER A 17 16.19 -7.95 -15.45
CA SER A 17 15.75 -7.57 -16.80
C SER A 17 14.50 -6.69 -16.82
N SER A 18 14.01 -6.24 -15.66
CA SER A 18 12.73 -5.52 -15.55
C SER A 18 12.72 -4.58 -14.35
N GLU A 19 11.93 -3.52 -14.47
CA GLU A 19 11.59 -2.63 -13.36
C GLU A 19 10.14 -2.84 -12.94
N PHE A 20 9.90 -2.82 -11.63
CA PHE A 20 8.61 -3.10 -11.02
C PHE A 20 8.09 -1.89 -10.25
N TYR A 21 6.76 -1.75 -10.18
CA TYR A 21 6.08 -0.69 -9.44
C TYR A 21 5.71 -1.20 -8.03
N GLY A 22 6.67 -1.12 -7.12
CA GLY A 22 6.62 -1.73 -5.80
C GLY A 22 7.10 -3.18 -5.78
N GLY A 23 6.97 -3.83 -4.62
CA GLY A 23 7.36 -5.22 -4.43
C GLY A 23 6.32 -6.27 -4.84
N ASP A 24 6.78 -7.51 -5.01
CA ASP A 24 5.94 -8.70 -5.12
C ASP A 24 6.36 -9.75 -4.06
N GLN A 25 5.38 -10.30 -3.35
CA GLN A 25 5.59 -11.36 -2.36
C GLN A 25 6.04 -12.67 -3.02
N ASN A 26 5.72 -12.89 -4.30
CA ASN A 26 6.07 -14.12 -5.01
C ASN A 26 7.56 -14.25 -5.29
N TRP A 27 8.33 -13.17 -5.15
CA TRP A 27 9.77 -13.19 -5.33
C TRP A 27 10.54 -13.88 -4.18
N SER A 28 9.87 -14.20 -3.06
CA SER A 28 10.48 -14.93 -1.94
C SER A 28 9.56 -16.06 -1.48
N ASP A 29 10.12 -17.27 -1.33
CA ASP A 29 9.38 -18.41 -0.78
C ASP A 29 8.94 -18.18 0.67
N LYS A 30 9.65 -17.32 1.41
CA LYS A 30 9.22 -16.90 2.75
C LYS A 30 7.99 -16.01 2.69
N LEU A 31 7.77 -15.24 1.63
CA LEU A 31 6.69 -14.24 1.57
C LEU A 31 5.49 -14.67 0.73
N ARG A 32 5.68 -15.64 -0.19
CA ARG A 32 4.72 -16.04 -1.21
C ARG A 32 3.27 -16.22 -0.74
N TYR A 33 3.06 -16.79 0.45
CA TYR A 33 1.71 -17.16 0.91
C TYR A 33 1.04 -16.12 1.83
N ASN A 34 1.81 -15.36 2.60
CA ASN A 34 1.28 -14.50 3.66
C ASN A 34 2.00 -13.15 3.79
N GLY A 35 2.77 -12.78 2.77
CA GLY A 35 3.66 -11.62 2.76
C GLY A 35 3.04 -10.33 2.22
N CYS A 36 1.78 -10.30 1.78
CA CYS A 36 1.17 -9.09 1.19
C CYS A 36 1.27 -7.86 2.13
N ALA A 37 1.02 -8.04 3.42
CA ALA A 37 1.20 -6.97 4.42
C ALA A 37 2.68 -6.53 4.55
N VAL A 38 3.62 -7.47 4.44
CA VAL A 38 5.06 -7.20 4.52
C VAL A 38 5.52 -6.39 3.31
N ILE A 39 5.07 -6.76 2.11
CA ILE A 39 5.33 -6.02 0.88
C ILE A 39 4.70 -4.63 0.94
N LEU A 40 3.47 -4.50 1.44
CA LEU A 40 2.83 -3.20 1.67
C LEU A 40 3.67 -2.31 2.57
N ALA A 41 4.12 -2.81 3.73
CA ALA A 41 4.95 -2.03 4.64
C ALA A 41 6.30 -1.65 4.02
N SER A 42 6.89 -2.54 3.22
CA SER A 42 8.13 -2.26 2.48
C SER A 42 7.92 -1.17 1.42
N ASN A 43 6.82 -1.23 0.69
CA ASN A 43 6.44 -0.18 -0.26
C ASN A 43 6.24 1.16 0.45
N ILE A 44 5.53 1.20 1.57
CA ILE A 44 5.31 2.42 2.37
C ILE A 44 6.66 2.97 2.87
N PHE A 45 7.52 2.11 3.42
CA PHE A 45 8.84 2.49 3.91
C PHE A 45 9.63 3.20 2.81
N TYR A 46 9.89 2.50 1.70
CA TYR A 46 10.70 3.06 0.61
C TYR A 46 10.03 4.26 -0.09
N THR A 47 8.70 4.37 -0.07
CA THR A 47 8.01 5.57 -0.59
C THR A 47 8.28 6.80 0.27
N GLN A 48 8.36 6.66 1.59
CA GLN A 48 8.38 7.83 2.50
C GLN A 48 9.76 8.13 3.11
N THR A 49 10.65 7.14 3.25
CA THR A 49 11.95 7.33 3.93
C THR A 49 13.10 7.64 2.98
N ASN A 50 13.00 7.22 1.73
CA ASN A 50 13.92 7.61 0.69
C ASN A 50 13.52 9.01 0.21
N ASN A 51 14.04 10.08 0.83
CA ASN A 51 13.88 11.48 0.41
C ASN A 51 13.67 11.58 -1.11
N LEU A 52 12.40 11.63 -1.54
CA LEU A 52 12.01 11.58 -2.93
C LEU A 52 12.28 12.96 -3.55
N SER A 53 13.56 13.27 -3.78
CA SER A 53 13.94 14.21 -4.83
C SER A 53 13.55 13.57 -6.17
N GLU A 54 13.06 14.37 -7.10
CA GLU A 54 12.32 14.03 -8.33
C GLU A 54 12.87 12.90 -9.24
N SER A 55 14.10 12.43 -9.01
CA SER A 55 14.65 11.22 -9.63
C SER A 55 14.28 9.96 -8.81
N ARG A 56 13.28 9.20 -9.29
CA ARG A 56 12.90 7.86 -8.81
C ARG A 56 14.11 7.06 -8.30
N LYS A 57 14.21 6.84 -6.98
CA LYS A 57 15.22 5.94 -6.44
C LYS A 57 14.80 4.50 -6.69
N VAL A 58 15.58 3.87 -7.55
CA VAL A 58 15.51 2.47 -7.90
C VAL A 58 16.16 1.67 -6.77
N VAL A 59 15.45 0.67 -6.24
CA VAL A 59 15.96 -0.26 -5.23
C VAL A 59 16.21 -1.58 -5.93
N ASP A 60 17.39 -2.18 -5.75
CA ASP A 60 17.65 -3.50 -6.30
C ASP A 60 16.73 -4.54 -5.66
N GLN A 61 16.22 -5.49 -6.47
CA GLN A 61 15.26 -6.49 -6.02
C GLN A 61 15.79 -7.32 -4.85
N SER A 62 17.09 -7.63 -4.82
CA SER A 62 17.74 -8.33 -3.72
C SER A 62 17.71 -7.52 -2.42
N GLU A 63 18.06 -6.23 -2.48
CA GLU A 63 18.00 -5.32 -1.33
C GLU A 63 16.57 -5.22 -0.78
N PHE A 64 15.61 -5.00 -1.68
CA PHE A 64 14.19 -4.93 -1.31
C PHE A 64 13.72 -6.21 -0.62
N LEU A 65 14.12 -7.38 -1.13
CA LEU A 65 13.76 -8.67 -0.55
C LEU A 65 14.41 -8.90 0.81
N THR A 66 15.69 -8.59 0.97
CA THR A 66 16.37 -8.68 2.27
C THR A 66 15.67 -7.82 3.31
N PHE A 67 15.31 -6.57 2.96
CA PHE A 67 14.53 -5.70 3.82
C PHE A 67 13.15 -6.29 4.15
N ALA A 68 12.41 -6.77 3.15
CA ALA A 68 11.08 -7.34 3.35
C ALA A 68 11.12 -8.59 4.24
N GLU A 69 12.14 -9.44 4.09
CA GLU A 69 12.31 -10.62 4.95
C GLU A 69 12.64 -10.24 6.40
N GLU A 70 13.49 -9.24 6.64
CA GLU A 70 13.72 -8.70 8.00
C GLU A 70 12.40 -8.18 8.62
N LEU A 71 11.63 -7.44 7.81
CA LEU A 71 10.36 -6.88 8.25
C LEU A 71 9.32 -7.96 8.56
N LYS A 72 9.37 -9.12 7.87
CA LYS A 72 8.51 -10.27 8.15
C LYS A 72 8.66 -10.76 9.59
N ASP A 73 9.88 -10.79 10.13
CA ASP A 73 10.16 -11.29 11.48
C ASP A 73 9.59 -10.39 12.59
N ILE A 74 9.36 -9.11 12.25
CA ILE A 74 8.72 -8.13 13.14
C ILE A 74 7.21 -8.11 12.95
N LEU A 75 6.74 -8.11 11.69
CA LEU A 75 5.30 -8.11 11.38
C LEU A 75 4.62 -9.43 11.70
N ARG A 76 5.35 -10.56 11.69
CA ARG A 76 4.89 -11.92 12.03
C ARG A 76 3.49 -12.24 11.49
N PRO A 77 3.29 -12.22 10.15
CA PRO A 77 2.02 -12.63 9.56
C PRO A 77 1.72 -14.09 9.92
N GLY A 78 0.46 -14.39 10.24
CA GLY A 78 0.00 -15.75 10.48
C GLY A 78 -0.24 -16.52 9.17
N ILE A 79 -0.89 -17.68 9.27
CA ILE A 79 -1.24 -18.51 8.09
C ILE A 79 -2.13 -17.73 7.12
N PHE A 80 -3.03 -16.89 7.64
CA PHE A 80 -3.92 -16.03 6.86
C PHE A 80 -3.34 -14.63 6.58
N GLY A 81 -2.02 -14.44 6.73
CA GLY A 81 -1.41 -13.12 6.65
C GLY A 81 -1.67 -12.30 7.91
N LEU A 82 -1.88 -11.00 7.71
CA LEU A 82 -2.10 -10.03 8.79
C LEU A 82 -3.46 -9.34 8.57
N PRO A 83 -4.56 -9.91 9.06
CA PRO A 83 -5.92 -9.49 8.67
C PRO A 83 -6.39 -8.20 9.34
N PHE A 84 -5.60 -7.61 10.25
CA PHE A 84 -6.01 -6.46 11.04
C PHE A 84 -5.08 -5.25 10.84
N MET A 85 -5.65 -4.15 10.34
CA MET A 85 -4.96 -2.88 10.14
C MET A 85 -4.33 -2.31 11.43
N THR A 86 -4.97 -2.49 12.58
CA THR A 86 -4.46 -2.03 13.88
C THR A 86 -3.21 -2.79 14.30
N LEU A 87 -3.21 -4.12 14.12
CA LEU A 87 -2.05 -4.96 14.41
C LEU A 87 -0.90 -4.68 13.44
N PHE A 88 -1.22 -4.46 12.17
CA PHE A 88 -0.26 -4.03 11.15
C PHE A 88 0.43 -2.73 11.58
N ALA A 89 -0.34 -1.68 11.85
CA ALA A 89 0.16 -0.37 12.27
C ALA A 89 1.01 -0.46 13.53
N LYS A 90 0.58 -1.23 14.53
CA LYS A 90 1.33 -1.44 15.78
C LYS A 90 2.70 -2.08 15.54
N ARG A 91 2.75 -3.17 14.77
CA ARG A 91 4.00 -3.92 14.53
C ARG A 91 4.93 -3.14 13.60
N PHE A 92 4.39 -2.48 12.57
CA PHE A 92 5.19 -1.64 11.69
C PHE A 92 5.73 -0.41 12.41
N GLY A 93 4.93 0.23 13.28
CA GLY A 93 5.40 1.30 14.14
C GLY A 93 6.53 0.88 15.08
N LYS A 94 6.48 -0.35 15.63
CA LYS A 94 7.59 -0.91 16.42
C LYS A 94 8.88 -1.05 15.60
N PHE A 95 8.77 -1.53 14.36
CA PHE A 95 9.92 -1.64 13.44
C PHE A 95 10.56 -0.27 13.18
N LEU A 96 9.75 0.75 12.93
CA LEU A 96 10.19 2.12 12.66
C LEU A 96 10.83 2.78 13.89
N LYS A 97 10.23 2.58 15.08
CA LYS A 97 10.77 3.14 16.33
C LYS A 97 12.19 2.67 16.62
N ASN A 98 12.49 1.41 16.34
CA ASN A 98 13.84 0.86 16.48
C ASN A 98 14.87 1.50 15.54
N ARG A 99 14.42 2.33 14.57
CA ARG A 99 15.22 3.03 13.57
C ARG A 99 15.14 4.55 13.71
N GLY A 100 14.69 5.06 14.86
CA GLY A 100 14.54 6.51 15.11
C GLY A 100 13.46 7.17 14.26
N MET A 101 12.42 6.43 13.90
CA MET A 101 11.29 6.92 13.11
C MET A 101 9.97 6.64 13.82
N THR A 102 8.99 7.52 13.65
CA THR A 102 7.64 7.35 14.18
C THR A 102 6.64 7.09 13.06
N LEU A 103 5.69 6.18 13.30
CA LEU A 103 4.58 5.91 12.40
C LEU A 103 3.32 6.60 12.91
N ARG A 104 2.87 7.63 12.20
CA ARG A 104 1.55 8.23 12.37
C ARG A 104 0.57 7.60 11.39
N SER A 105 -0.69 7.46 11.78
CA SER A 105 -1.70 6.90 10.89
C SER A 105 -3.10 7.48 11.10
N GLU A 106 -3.86 7.58 10.01
CA GLU A 106 -5.20 8.17 9.96
C GLU A 106 -6.18 7.11 9.40
N PRO A 107 -7.15 6.59 10.20
CA PRO A 107 -8.14 5.64 9.68
C PRO A 107 -9.16 6.33 8.77
N PHE A 108 -9.62 5.62 7.73
CA PHE A 108 -10.84 5.98 7.03
C PHE A 108 -12.06 5.51 7.84
N VAL A 109 -12.83 6.46 8.36
CA VAL A 109 -14.01 6.20 9.22
C VAL A 109 -15.34 6.67 8.60
N GLN A 110 -15.27 7.35 7.47
CA GLN A 110 -16.45 7.90 6.79
C GLN A 110 -17.24 6.80 6.05
N PRO A 111 -18.52 7.06 5.71
CA PRO A 111 -19.25 6.20 4.77
C PRO A 111 -18.46 6.02 3.48
N TRP A 112 -18.40 4.78 2.98
CA TRP A 112 -17.71 4.44 1.73
C TRP A 112 -18.52 4.93 0.53
N THR A 113 -18.43 6.22 0.25
CA THR A 113 -18.91 6.87 -0.98
C THR A 113 -17.71 7.24 -1.85
N GLN A 114 -17.95 7.39 -3.15
CA GLN A 114 -16.90 7.83 -4.09
C GLN A 114 -16.23 9.13 -3.62
N GLU A 115 -17.02 10.11 -3.18
CA GLU A 115 -16.54 11.42 -2.72
C GLU A 115 -15.69 11.32 -1.44
N ASN A 116 -16.16 10.58 -0.43
CA ASN A 116 -15.43 10.44 0.83
C ASN A 116 -14.09 9.72 0.64
N ILE A 117 -14.08 8.65 -0.16
CA ILE A 117 -12.87 7.88 -0.48
C ILE A 117 -11.88 8.76 -1.23
N GLU A 118 -12.34 9.50 -2.24
CA GLU A 118 -11.50 10.41 -3.01
C GLU A 118 -10.89 11.49 -2.10
N THR A 119 -11.74 12.14 -1.29
CA THR A 119 -11.31 13.21 -0.38
C THR A 119 -10.26 12.71 0.60
N PHE A 120 -10.47 11.52 1.16
CA PHE A 120 -9.51 10.88 2.05
C PHE A 120 -8.17 10.62 1.35
N ILE A 121 -8.20 9.97 0.18
CA ILE A 121 -6.96 9.65 -0.54
C ILE A 121 -6.20 10.92 -0.93
N ARG A 122 -6.88 11.92 -1.51
CA ARG A 122 -6.26 13.21 -1.85
C ARG A 122 -5.59 13.84 -0.63
N THR A 123 -6.31 13.92 0.48
CA THR A 123 -5.78 14.49 1.74
C THR A 123 -4.51 13.80 2.21
N ILE A 124 -4.46 12.46 2.17
CA ILE A 124 -3.27 11.71 2.59
C ILE A 124 -2.11 11.93 1.62
N LEU A 125 -2.37 11.88 0.31
CA LEU A 125 -1.34 12.04 -0.71
C LEU A 125 -0.77 13.47 -0.77
N GLU A 126 -1.59 14.51 -0.55
CA GLU A 126 -1.15 15.91 -0.51
C GLU A 126 -0.16 16.14 0.64
N LYS A 127 -0.38 15.45 1.77
CA LYS A 127 0.50 15.41 2.92
C LYS A 127 1.69 14.45 2.75
N LYS A 128 1.94 13.96 1.53
CA LYS A 128 3.01 12.98 1.18
C LYS A 128 2.93 11.65 1.97
N GLY A 129 1.74 11.29 2.46
CA GLY A 129 1.48 10.00 3.10
C GLY A 129 1.18 8.90 2.08
N SER A 130 1.07 7.67 2.55
CA SER A 130 0.70 6.49 1.74
C SER A 130 -0.61 5.91 2.24
N VAL A 131 -1.45 5.43 1.32
CA VAL A 131 -2.73 4.83 1.67
C VAL A 131 -2.64 3.31 1.55
N ALA A 132 -2.94 2.61 2.64
CA ALA A 132 -3.12 1.17 2.66
C ALA A 132 -4.60 0.81 2.57
N MET A 133 -4.90 -0.26 1.84
CA MET A 133 -6.25 -0.78 1.72
C MET A 133 -6.25 -2.30 1.88
N LEU A 134 -7.21 -2.82 2.63
CA LEU A 134 -7.47 -4.24 2.83
C LEU A 134 -8.93 -4.54 2.53
N HIS A 135 -9.19 -5.57 1.74
CA HIS A 135 -10.52 -6.18 1.64
C HIS A 135 -10.45 -7.66 1.99
N TRP A 136 -11.43 -8.14 2.75
CA TRP A 136 -11.49 -9.52 3.22
C TRP A 136 -12.83 -10.16 2.80
N HIS A 137 -12.74 -11.31 2.14
CA HIS A 137 -13.87 -12.05 1.56
C HIS A 137 -14.78 -11.19 0.66
N CYS A 138 -14.31 -10.92 -0.57
CA CYS A 138 -15.04 -10.11 -1.55
C CYS A 138 -15.98 -10.97 -2.39
N ILE A 139 -17.19 -10.46 -2.63
CA ILE A 139 -18.16 -11.02 -3.57
C ILE A 139 -18.63 -9.90 -4.50
N PRO A 140 -18.37 -9.99 -5.82
CA PRO A 140 -17.55 -11.02 -6.48
C PRO A 140 -16.07 -10.95 -6.09
N LYS A 141 -15.32 -12.04 -6.31
CA LYS A 141 -13.86 -12.05 -6.09
C LYS A 141 -13.19 -11.02 -7.01
N SER A 142 -12.17 -10.35 -6.48
CA SER A 142 -11.33 -9.39 -7.21
C SER A 142 -9.89 -9.48 -6.71
N ILE A 143 -8.97 -8.73 -7.34
CA ILE A 143 -7.57 -8.63 -6.90
C ILE A 143 -7.41 -8.10 -5.46
N LEU A 144 -8.44 -7.48 -4.90
CA LEU A 144 -8.44 -6.98 -3.52
C LEU A 144 -8.85 -8.05 -2.51
N SER A 145 -9.39 -9.18 -2.96
CA SER A 145 -9.98 -10.17 -2.06
C SER A 145 -8.94 -10.90 -1.22
N GLY A 146 -8.96 -10.65 0.09
CA GLY A 146 -7.99 -11.21 1.02
C GLY A 146 -6.61 -10.57 0.90
N HIS A 147 -6.51 -9.38 0.30
CA HIS A 147 -5.25 -8.82 -0.15
C HIS A 147 -5.01 -7.39 0.34
N TRP A 148 -3.75 -7.14 0.69
CA TRP A 148 -3.24 -5.82 1.07
C TRP A 148 -2.67 -5.12 -0.15
N VAL A 149 -3.07 -3.87 -0.36
CA VAL A 149 -2.56 -3.06 -1.46
C VAL A 149 -2.20 -1.66 -1.02
N MET A 150 -1.24 -1.04 -1.72
CA MET A 150 -0.91 0.37 -1.56
C MET A 150 -1.64 1.17 -2.63
N VAL A 151 -2.50 2.10 -2.22
CA VAL A 151 -3.12 3.08 -3.12
C VAL A 151 -2.15 4.26 -3.24
N THR A 152 -1.59 4.40 -4.43
CA THR A 152 -0.62 5.44 -4.79
C THR A 152 -1.26 6.67 -5.39
N GLY A 153 -2.52 6.58 -5.80
CA GLY A 153 -3.17 7.67 -6.50
C GLY A 153 -4.61 7.40 -6.87
N ILE A 154 -5.19 8.40 -7.52
CA ILE A 154 -6.49 8.37 -8.17
C ILE A 154 -6.40 8.99 -9.56
N GLU A 155 -7.22 8.47 -10.46
CA GLU A 155 -7.30 8.94 -11.83
C GLU A 155 -8.77 8.95 -12.28
N GLU A 156 -9.18 10.01 -12.95
CA GLU A 156 -10.50 10.13 -13.58
C GLU A 156 -10.36 9.99 -15.09
N LYS A 157 -11.08 9.03 -15.67
CA LYS A 157 -11.14 8.77 -17.11
C LYS A 157 -12.60 8.71 -17.53
N SER A 158 -12.98 9.56 -18.49
CA SER A 158 -14.34 9.58 -19.05
C SER A 158 -15.46 9.66 -18.00
N GLY A 159 -15.23 10.41 -16.90
CA GLY A 159 -16.17 10.56 -15.79
C GLY A 159 -16.15 9.42 -14.74
N GLU A 160 -15.37 8.36 -14.97
CA GLU A 160 -15.18 7.26 -14.02
C GLU A 160 -13.91 7.46 -13.20
N LYS A 161 -13.97 7.11 -11.91
CA LYS A 161 -12.83 7.23 -10.98
C LYS A 161 -12.16 5.88 -10.75
N TYR A 162 -10.84 5.91 -10.75
CA TYR A 162 -9.97 4.76 -10.60
C TYR A 162 -9.00 4.99 -9.45
N PHE A 163 -8.74 3.94 -8.67
CA PHE A 163 -7.54 3.87 -7.84
C PHE A 163 -6.33 3.54 -8.72
N ILE A 164 -5.19 4.15 -8.39
CA ILE A 164 -3.88 3.71 -8.87
C ILE A 164 -3.23 2.91 -7.75
N ILE A 165 -3.05 1.61 -7.98
CA ILE A 165 -2.64 0.65 -6.96
C ILE A 165 -1.25 0.08 -7.30
N SER A 166 -0.37 0.02 -6.29
CA SER A 166 0.85 -0.80 -6.33
C SER A 166 0.58 -2.13 -5.62
N THR A 167 0.72 -3.22 -6.39
CA THR A 167 0.59 -4.60 -5.90
C THR A 167 1.30 -5.57 -6.83
N TRP A 168 1.91 -6.63 -6.29
CA TRP A 168 2.61 -7.67 -7.06
C TRP A 168 3.61 -7.12 -8.09
N GLY A 169 4.35 -6.07 -7.72
CA GLY A 169 5.28 -5.40 -8.63
C GLY A 169 4.63 -4.64 -9.80
N MET A 170 3.31 -4.47 -9.79
CA MET A 170 2.54 -3.87 -10.89
C MET A 170 1.83 -2.58 -10.46
N ARG A 171 1.69 -1.67 -11.43
CA ARG A 171 0.82 -0.50 -11.35
C ARG A 171 -0.53 -0.85 -11.97
N ILE A 172 -1.58 -0.91 -11.16
CA ILE A 172 -2.92 -1.31 -11.60
C ILE A 172 -3.88 -0.12 -11.47
N LEU A 173 -4.66 0.13 -12.53
CA LEU A 173 -5.85 0.99 -12.46
C LEU A 173 -7.06 0.13 -12.07
N PHE A 174 -7.63 0.40 -10.89
CA PHE A 174 -8.77 -0.34 -10.39
C PHE A 174 -10.00 0.56 -10.25
N PRO A 175 -11.14 0.25 -10.90
CA PRO A 175 -12.33 1.08 -10.82
C PRO A 175 -12.84 1.24 -9.39
N MET A 176 -13.07 2.48 -8.95
CA MET A 176 -13.57 2.77 -7.61
C MET A 176 -14.97 2.18 -7.40
N GLU A 177 -15.80 2.22 -8.43
CA GLU A 177 -17.14 1.66 -8.41
C GLU A 177 -17.16 0.15 -8.11
N LYS A 178 -16.14 -0.60 -8.56
CA LYS A 178 -16.02 -2.03 -8.23
C LYS A 178 -15.80 -2.23 -6.73
N VAL A 179 -15.04 -1.36 -6.07
CA VAL A 179 -14.86 -1.40 -4.60
C VAL A 179 -16.18 -1.10 -3.88
N LEU A 180 -16.92 -0.09 -4.36
CA LEU A 180 -18.19 0.32 -3.76
C LEU A 180 -19.28 -0.75 -3.85
N ARG A 181 -19.36 -1.46 -4.98
CA ARG A 181 -20.35 -2.54 -5.21
C ARG A 181 -19.96 -3.89 -4.60
N THR A 182 -18.70 -4.08 -4.22
CA THR A 182 -18.23 -5.35 -3.68
C THR A 182 -18.78 -5.56 -2.27
N LYS A 183 -19.50 -6.67 -2.06
CA LYS A 183 -19.84 -7.14 -0.71
C LYS A 183 -18.58 -7.73 -0.09
N THR A 184 -18.29 -7.34 1.14
CA THR A 184 -17.04 -7.72 1.83
C THR A 184 -17.32 -7.95 3.30
N LEU A 185 -16.73 -8.99 3.90
CA LEU A 185 -16.89 -9.25 5.34
C LEU A 185 -16.14 -8.21 6.17
N HIS A 186 -15.00 -7.76 5.65
CA HIS A 186 -14.26 -6.65 6.24
C HIS A 186 -13.62 -5.83 5.13
N ARG A 187 -13.62 -4.50 5.27
CA ARG A 187 -12.81 -3.59 4.48
C ARG A 187 -12.24 -2.51 5.38
N ALA A 188 -11.00 -2.13 5.11
CA ALA A 188 -10.32 -1.08 5.84
C ALA A 188 -9.44 -0.28 4.89
N MET A 189 -9.37 1.02 5.14
CA MET A 189 -8.44 1.94 4.48
C MET A 189 -7.80 2.82 5.55
N ARG A 190 -6.50 3.08 5.44
CA ARG A 190 -5.75 3.88 6.42
C ARG A 190 -4.60 4.61 5.72
N GLY A 191 -4.43 5.88 6.05
CA GLY A 191 -3.26 6.68 5.67
C GLY A 191 -2.14 6.46 6.67
N PHE A 192 -0.90 6.42 6.19
CA PHE A 192 0.31 6.25 6.97
C PHE A 192 1.31 7.34 6.65
N PHE A 193 2.01 7.81 7.68
CA PHE A 193 3.06 8.82 7.61
C PHE A 193 4.25 8.37 8.47
N ILE A 194 5.43 8.37 7.88
CA ILE A 194 6.70 8.08 8.54
C ILE A 194 7.41 9.41 8.77
N GLU A 195 7.65 9.71 10.03
CA GLU A 195 8.31 10.93 10.48
C GLU A 195 9.67 10.54 11.08
N ARG A 196 10.74 11.27 10.74
CA ARG A 196 12.04 11.12 11.40
C ARG A 196 12.03 11.98 12.66
N GLU A 197 12.55 11.43 13.76
CA GLU A 197 12.78 12.18 14.99
C GLU A 197 13.91 13.22 14.82
#